data_AF-A0A9E6F296-F1
#
_entry.id   AF-A0A9E6F296-F1
#
_cell.length_a   1.000
_cell.length_b   1.000
_cell.length_c   1.000
_cell.angle_alpha   90.00
_cell.angle_beta   90.00
_cell.angle_gamma   90.00
#
_symmetry.space_group_name_H-M   'P 1'
#
loop_
_entity.id
_entity.type
_entity.pdbx_description
1 polymer ?
#
loop_
_entity_poly.entity_id
_entity_poly.type
_entity_poly.pdbx_seq_one_letter_code
_entity_poly.pdbx_strand_id
1 'polypeptide(L)' 'AAIDYIPSQYLCEFIKKNGYDGVVYRSSVSHGINLALFDPEKATPCSLSLYEINKVSVEVVRSLNNL' A
#
# COMPACT_ATOMS: atom_id res chain seq x y z
N ALA A 1 7.23 5.34 13.42
CA ALA A 1 7.17 5.66 11.98
C ALA A 1 8.38 5.12 11.22
N ALA A 2 9.60 5.66 11.38
CA ALA A 2 10.77 5.20 10.63
C ALA A 2 11.14 3.72 10.93
N ILE A 3 11.06 3.30 12.20
CA ILE A 3 11.35 1.90 12.59
C ILE A 3 10.31 0.92 12.03
N ASP A 4 9.03 1.30 11.97
CA ASP A 4 7.94 0.45 11.48
C ASP A 4 8.02 0.20 9.97
N TYR A 5 8.75 1.05 9.24
CA TYR A 5 8.89 0.97 7.78
C TYR A 5 10.07 0.09 7.33
N ILE A 6 11.08 -0.07 8.18
CA ILE A 6 12.30 -0.83 7.87
C ILE A 6 12.00 -2.29 7.47
N PRO A 7 11.15 -3.06 8.18
CA PRO A 7 10.87 -4.44 7.81
C PRO A 7 10.27 -4.57 6.40
N SER A 8 9.27 -3.74 6.09
CA SER A 8 8.60 -3.73 4.78
C SER A 8 9.55 -3.31 3.66
N GLN A 9 10.47 -2.37 3.94
CA GLN A 9 11.48 -1.95 2.98
C GLN A 9 12.48 -3.07 2.66
N TYR A 10 12.98 -3.78 3.68
CA TYR A 10 13.86 -4.94 3.46
C TYR A 10 13.17 -6.05 2.66
N LEU A 11 11.89 -6.30 2.94
CA LEU A 11 11.11 -7.28 2.19
C LEU A 11 10.94 -6.85 0.72
N CYS A 12 10.60 -5.59 0.46
CA CYS A 12 10.51 -5.06 -0.91
C CYS A 12 11.84 -5.20 -1.67
N GLU A 13 12.97 -4.85 -1.04
CA GLU A 13 14.30 -5.00 -1.65
C GLU A 13 14.65 -6.46 -1.93
N PHE A 14 14.30 -7.38 -1.03
CA PHE A 14 14.48 -8.82 -1.28
C PHE A 14 13.63 -9.28 -2.46
N ILE A 15 12.33 -8.97 -2.48
CA ILE A 15 11.42 -9.37 -3.57
C ILE A 15 11.91 -8.80 -4.92
N LYS A 16 12.34 -7.54 -4.95
CA LYS A 16 12.96 -6.91 -6.14
C LYS A 16 14.19 -7.68 -6.61
N LYS A 17 15.11 -8.06 -5.70
CA LYS A 17 16.31 -8.86 -6.03
C LYS A 17 15.99 -10.25 -6.57
N ASN A 18 14.83 -10.81 -6.23
CA ASN A 18 14.36 -12.09 -6.78
C ASN A 18 13.75 -11.96 -8.18
N GLY A 19 13.74 -10.75 -8.78
CA GLY A 19 13.33 -10.53 -10.17
C GLY A 19 11.82 -10.30 -10.38
N TYR A 20 11.07 -10.07 -9.31
CA TYR A 20 9.66 -9.66 -9.41
C TYR A 20 9.54 -8.18 -9.79
N ASP A 21 8.41 -7.78 -10.38
CA ASP A 21 8.17 -6.41 -10.85
C ASP A 21 7.51 -5.49 -9.80
N GLY A 22 7.01 -6.05 -8.69
CA GLY A 22 6.32 -5.28 -7.66
C GLY A 22 5.75 -6.13 -6.53
N VAL A 23 5.00 -5.47 -5.62
CA VAL A 23 4.31 -6.10 -4.49
C VAL A 23 2.85 -5.65 -4.40
N VAL A 24 1.98 -6.60 -4.06
CA VAL A 24 0.55 -6.38 -3.80
C VAL A 24 0.29 -6.57 -2.32
N TYR A 25 -0.37 -5.62 -1.67
CA TYR A 25 -0.64 -5.66 -0.23
C TYR A 25 -1.98 -5.03 0.12
N ARG A 26 -2.57 -5.42 1.26
CA ARG A 26 -3.82 -4.82 1.73
C ARG A 26 -3.60 -3.36 2.11
N SER A 27 -4.53 -2.50 1.75
CA SER A 27 -4.52 -1.10 2.17
C SER A 27 -4.68 -1.00 3.70
N SER A 28 -3.92 -0.10 4.32
CA SER A 28 -4.03 0.17 5.75
C SER A 28 -5.22 1.08 6.08
N VAL A 29 -5.86 1.68 5.08
CA VAL A 29 -6.92 2.69 5.26
C VAL A 29 -8.29 2.24 4.73
N SER A 30 -8.35 1.12 4.00
CA SER A 30 -9.59 0.61 3.42
C SER A 30 -9.49 -0.87 3.10
N HIS A 31 -10.61 -1.47 2.64
CA HIS A 31 -10.65 -2.85 2.14
C HIS A 31 -9.98 -3.04 0.77
N GLY A 32 -9.35 -1.97 0.25
CA GLY A 32 -8.67 -2.00 -1.04
C GLY A 32 -7.31 -2.71 -0.99
N ILE A 33 -6.75 -2.86 -2.18
CA ILE A 33 -5.41 -3.40 -2.40
C ILE A 33 -4.54 -2.27 -2.94
N ASN A 34 -3.32 -2.19 -2.43
CA ASN A 34 -2.28 -1.34 -2.98
C ASN A 34 -1.32 -2.18 -3.81
N LEU A 35 -0.81 -1.58 -4.90
CA LEU A 35 0.23 -2.14 -5.75
C LEU A 35 1.42 -1.18 -5.73
N ALA A 36 2.62 -1.70 -5.43
CA ALA A 36 3.87 -0.98 -5.63
C ALA A 36 4.64 -1.65 -6.77
N LEU A 37 4.97 -0.87 -7.80
CA LEU A 37 5.81 -1.30 -8.92
C LEU A 37 7.26 -0.89 -8.62
N PHE A 38 8.22 -1.79 -8.88
CA PHE A 38 9.64 -1.48 -8.75
C PHE A 38 10.21 -0.80 -9.99
N ASP A 39 9.56 -1.01 -11.14
CA ASP A 39 9.85 -0.36 -12.40
C ASP A 39 8.52 0.13 -13.02
N PRO A 40 8.19 1.41 -12.86
CA PRO A 40 6.94 1.96 -13.37
C PRO A 40 6.89 2.02 -14.90
N GLU A 41 8.03 1.97 -15.61
CA GLU A 41 8.03 1.99 -17.08
C GLU A 41 7.45 0.71 -17.69
N LYS A 42 7.38 -0.37 -16.91
CA LYS A 42 6.72 -1.62 -17.30
C LYS A 42 5.19 -1.56 -17.24
N ALA A 43 4.62 -0.47 -16.74
CA ALA A 43 3.18 -0.29 -16.65
C ALA A 43 2.72 0.88 -17.53
N THR A 44 1.56 0.71 -18.17
CA THR A 44 0.87 1.79 -18.88
C THR A 44 -0.38 2.16 -18.09
N PRO A 45 -0.58 3.44 -17.72
CA PRO A 45 -1.81 3.87 -17.07
C PRO A 45 -3.00 3.67 -18.02
N CYS A 46 -4.00 2.88 -17.62
CA CYS A 46 -5.17 2.60 -18.46
C CYS A 46 -6.21 3.72 -18.40
N SER A 47 -6.33 4.42 -17.26
CA SER A 47 -7.30 5.48 -17.03
C SER A 47 -6.79 6.44 -15.97
N LEU A 48 -6.93 7.75 -16.21
CA LEU A 48 -6.57 8.81 -15.27
C LEU A 48 -7.82 9.62 -14.94
N SER A 49 -8.05 9.87 -13.66
CA SER A 49 -9.14 10.72 -13.19
C SER A 49 -8.62 11.58 -12.05
N LEU A 50 -8.85 12.89 -12.16
CA LEU A 50 -8.45 13.85 -11.14
C LEU A 50 -9.57 13.96 -10.10
N TYR A 51 -9.21 13.89 -8.83
CA TYR A 51 -10.16 14.01 -7.72
C TYR A 51 -9.75 15.16 -6.81
N GLU A 52 -10.73 15.99 -6.43
CA GLU A 52 -10.59 16.96 -5.36
C GLU A 52 -11.11 16.34 -4.06
N ILE A 53 -10.28 16.35 -3.01
CA ILE A 53 -10.65 15.80 -1.71
C ILE A 53 -11.42 16.86 -0.92
N ASN A 54 -12.73 16.67 -0.79
CA ASN A 54 -13.60 17.59 -0.04
C ASN A 54 -13.49 17.37 1.48
N LYS A 55 -13.52 16.11 1.94
CA LYS A 55 -13.49 15.76 3.37
C LYS A 55 -12.92 14.36 3.58
N VAL A 56 -12.13 14.19 4.65
CA VAL A 56 -11.71 12.88 5.18
C VAL A 56 -12.43 12.65 6.51
N SER A 57 -13.03 11.48 6.70
CA SER A 57 -13.67 11.06 7.95
C SER A 57 -13.08 9.72 8.41
N VAL A 58 -12.74 9.63 9.69
CA VAL A 58 -12.22 8.40 10.32
C VAL A 58 -13.23 7.96 11.37
N GLU A 59 -13.71 6.72 11.25
CA GLU A 59 -14.55 6.09 12.25
C GLU A 59 -13.70 5.15 13.11
N VAL A 60 -13.79 5.30 14.43
CA VAL A 60 -13.05 4.48 15.38
C VAL A 60 -14.04 3.54 16.07
N VAL A 61 -13.89 2.25 15.82
CA VAL A 61 -14.65 1.20 16.51
C VAL A 61 -13.79 0.60 17.60
N ARG A 62 -14.30 0.54 18.82
CA ARG A 62 -13.62 -0.14 19.93
C ARG A 62 -13.80 -1.65 19.72
N SER A 63 -12.73 -2.36 19.34
CA SER A 63 -12.74 -3.82 19.45
C SER A 63 -12.82 -4.20 20.93
N LEU A 64 -13.90 -4.89 21.30
CA LEU A 64 -13.93 -5.69 22.52
C LEU A 64 -13.01 -6.88 22.26
N ASN A 65 -11.75 -6.76 22.62
CA ASN A 65 -10.90 -7.94 22.76
C ASN A 65 -11.49 -8.75 23.92
N ASN A 66 -12.10 -9.89 23.62
CA ASN A 66 -12.39 -10.91 24.62
C ASN A 66 -11.06 -11.62 24.95
N LEU A 67 -10.29 -10.97 25.84
CA LEU A 67 -9.29 -11.49 26.81
C LEU A 67 -8.28 -10.38 27.15
#